data_AF-Q7YT41-F1
#
_entry.id   AF-Q7YT41-F1
#
_cell.length_a   1.000
_cell.length_b   1.000
_cell.length_c   1.000
_cell.angle_alpha   90.00
_cell.angle_beta   90.00
_cell.angle_gamma   90.00
#
_symmetry.space_group_name_H-M   'P 1'
#
loop_
_entity.id
_entity.type
_entity.pdbx_description
1 polymer ?
#
loop_
_entity_poly.entity_id
_entity_poly.type
_entity_poly.pdbx_seq_one_letter_code
_entity_poly.pdbx_strand_id
1 'polypeptide(L)'
;SGSLVNVKAIMAATLPPIKSPSGSKQGYTVPAPKGPPSGKLKPLMKIGKTDREILFKQEVLRQQQPDLSKKQTSSYRNTYKHNLCLDMLQDGYHKSFSELFALIKQQEEERLAQGEESLMWTQTMLKDRHQELDKLKFHLTKAEEAMRKDDHSEVYHNRFELARYFQSTGDRMVIRSLL
;
A
#
# COMPACT_ATOMS: atom_id res chain seq x y z
N SER A 1 -27.76 -50.21 -31.64
CA SER A 1 -26.33 -49.92 -31.93
C SER A 1 -26.13 -48.44 -31.68
N GLY A 2 -25.60 -48.03 -30.52
CA GLY A 2 -24.16 -47.86 -30.29
C GLY A 2 -23.70 -46.57 -31.00
N SER A 3 -22.97 -45.62 -30.44
CA SER A 3 -22.15 -45.60 -29.24
C SER A 3 -21.68 -44.16 -29.00
N LEU A 4 -21.38 -43.84 -27.75
CA LEU A 4 -20.30 -42.97 -27.26
C LEU A 4 -20.19 -41.51 -27.74
N VAL A 5 -20.31 -40.64 -26.73
CA VAL A 5 -19.64 -39.34 -26.60
C VAL A 5 -18.22 -39.30 -27.18
N ASN A 6 -17.92 -38.25 -27.95
CA ASN A 6 -16.59 -37.65 -28.00
C ASN A 6 -16.69 -36.17 -28.40
N VAL A 7 -16.43 -35.28 -27.44
CA VAL A 7 -16.28 -33.85 -27.67
C VAL A 7 -14.87 -33.60 -28.17
N LYS A 8 -14.70 -33.27 -29.46
CA LYS A 8 -13.46 -32.64 -29.94
C LYS A 8 -13.67 -31.86 -31.24
N ALA A 9 -13.06 -30.66 -31.23
CA ALA A 9 -12.91 -29.70 -32.33
C ALA A 9 -14.19 -28.89 -32.62
N ILE A 10 -14.16 -27.61 -33.00
CA ILE A 10 -13.22 -26.90 -33.87
C ILE A 10 -13.32 -25.40 -33.52
N MET A 11 -12.20 -24.73 -33.20
CA MET A 11 -12.03 -23.28 -33.43
C MET A 11 -10.52 -22.97 -33.46
N ALA A 12 -9.87 -23.33 -34.57
CA ALA A 12 -8.54 -22.83 -34.91
C ALA A 12 -8.72 -21.80 -36.03
N ALA A 13 -9.00 -20.55 -35.65
CA ALA A 13 -8.90 -19.43 -36.58
C ALA A 13 -7.43 -18.99 -36.60
N THR A 14 -6.67 -19.61 -37.50
CA THR A 14 -5.31 -19.25 -37.87
C THR A 14 -5.29 -17.81 -38.39
N LEU A 15 -4.79 -16.88 -37.57
CA LEU A 15 -4.43 -15.55 -38.02
C LEU A 15 -3.24 -15.62 -39.00
N PRO A 16 -3.22 -14.83 -40.08
CA PRO A 16 -2.12 -14.81 -41.03
C PRO A 16 -0.82 -14.34 -40.36
N PRO A 17 0.35 -14.88 -40.78
CA PRO A 17 1.63 -14.50 -40.22
C PRO A 17 1.97 -13.05 -40.59
N ILE A 18 2.21 -12.23 -39.58
CA ILE A 18 2.72 -10.86 -39.75
C ILE A 18 4.12 -10.95 -40.37
N LYS A 19 4.27 -10.43 -41.59
CA LYS A 19 5.59 -10.20 -42.19
C LYS A 19 6.37 -9.25 -41.28
N SER A 20 7.34 -9.81 -40.58
CA SER A 20 8.32 -9.04 -39.82
C SER A 20 9.21 -8.27 -40.81
N PRO A 21 9.43 -6.96 -40.66
CA PRO A 21 10.50 -6.30 -41.38
C PRO A 21 11.83 -6.93 -40.96
N SER A 22 12.56 -7.46 -41.94
CA SER A 22 13.95 -7.87 -41.79
C SER A 22 14.78 -6.65 -41.41
N GLY A 23 15.14 -6.52 -40.13
CA GLY A 23 15.94 -5.43 -39.62
C GLY A 23 16.39 -5.70 -38.20
N SER A 24 17.60 -6.27 -38.07
CA SER A 24 18.46 -6.34 -36.88
C SER A 24 17.80 -6.34 -35.50
N LYS A 25 17.82 -7.49 -34.81
CA LYS A 25 17.70 -7.54 -33.35
C LYS A 25 18.84 -6.72 -32.73
N GLN A 26 18.59 -5.46 -32.37
CA GLN A 26 19.43 -4.77 -31.38
C GLN A 26 19.00 -5.29 -30.01
N GLY A 27 19.62 -6.39 -29.59
CA GLY A 27 19.65 -6.73 -28.17
C GLY A 27 20.37 -5.61 -27.45
N TYR A 28 19.78 -5.06 -26.40
CA TYR A 28 20.52 -4.24 -25.45
C TYR A 28 21.49 -5.17 -24.71
N THR A 29 22.69 -5.33 -25.24
CA THR A 29 23.81 -5.86 -24.48
C THR A 29 24.28 -4.74 -23.56
N VAL A 30 24.06 -4.89 -22.26
CA VAL A 30 24.79 -4.07 -21.28
C VAL A 30 26.24 -4.53 -21.38
N PRO A 31 27.19 -3.67 -21.79
CA PRO A 31 28.60 -4.05 -21.82
C PRO A 31 29.02 -4.44 -20.41
N ALA A 32 29.80 -5.52 -20.26
CA ALA A 32 30.45 -5.84 -19.00
C ALA A 32 31.17 -4.58 -18.46
N PRO A 33 31.10 -4.28 -17.15
CA PRO A 33 31.79 -3.13 -16.59
C PRO A 33 33.25 -3.22 -16.98
N LYS A 34 33.72 -2.25 -17.77
CA LYS A 34 35.12 -2.15 -18.15
C LYS A 34 35.92 -2.10 -16.84
N GLY A 35 36.94 -2.96 -16.73
CA GLY A 35 37.87 -2.92 -15.60
C GLY A 35 38.44 -1.51 -15.41
N PRO A 36 39.08 -1.23 -14.25
CA PRO A 36 39.56 0.11 -13.91
C PRO A 36 40.33 0.69 -15.10
N PRO A 37 40.06 1.95 -15.50
CA PRO A 37 40.72 2.53 -16.66
C PRO A 37 42.24 2.51 -16.43
N SER A 38 42.95 1.69 -17.23
CA SER A 38 44.41 1.72 -17.32
C SER A 38 44.82 2.99 -18.05
N GLY A 39 44.88 4.09 -17.31
CA GLY A 39 45.31 5.39 -17.79
C GLY A 39 45.44 6.34 -16.62
N LYS A 40 46.40 7.26 -16.69
CA LYS A 40 46.58 8.31 -15.66
C LYS A 40 45.22 8.98 -15.43
N LEU A 41 44.74 8.93 -14.18
CA LEU A 41 43.48 9.55 -13.77
C LEU A 41 43.51 11.02 -14.20
N LYS A 42 42.48 11.44 -14.93
CA LYS A 42 42.30 12.86 -15.25
C LYS A 42 42.06 13.60 -13.92
N PRO A 43 42.62 14.80 -13.71
CA PRO A 43 42.34 15.57 -12.50
C PRO A 43 40.84 15.75 -12.33
N LEU A 44 40.35 15.52 -11.11
CA LEU A 44 38.98 15.80 -10.73
C LEU A 44 38.65 17.24 -11.16
N MET A 45 37.55 17.44 -11.90
CA MET A 45 37.14 18.77 -12.35
C MET A 45 37.13 19.71 -11.15
N LYS A 46 37.77 20.88 -11.28
CA LYS A 46 37.74 21.91 -10.24
C LYS A 46 36.27 22.31 -10.05
N ILE A 47 35.73 21.97 -8.89
CA ILE A 47 34.39 22.38 -8.43
C ILE A 47 34.27 23.89 -8.67
N GLY A 48 33.29 24.29 -9.47
CA GLY A 48 33.07 25.68 -9.82
C GLY A 48 32.75 26.52 -8.58
N LYS A 49 32.89 27.84 -8.67
CA LYS A 49 32.54 28.75 -7.55
C LYS A 49 31.08 28.53 -7.11
N THR A 50 30.18 28.35 -8.08
CA THR A 50 28.76 28.04 -7.87
C THR A 50 28.56 26.69 -7.18
N ASP A 51 29.28 25.65 -7.60
CA ASP A 51 29.18 24.32 -6.98
C ASP A 51 29.67 24.34 -5.52
N ARG A 52 30.76 25.09 -5.24
CA ARG A 52 31.26 25.30 -3.89
C ARG A 52 30.25 25.99 -2.99
N GLU A 53 29.59 27.02 -3.50
CA GLU A 53 28.55 27.75 -2.77
C GLU A 53 27.33 26.88 -2.49
N ILE A 54 26.90 26.06 -3.46
CA ILE A 54 25.81 25.10 -3.30
C ILE A 54 26.17 24.06 -2.22
N LEU A 55 27.36 23.49 -2.26
CA LEU A 55 27.83 22.52 -1.26
C LEU A 55 27.90 23.13 0.14
N PHE A 56 28.44 24.35 0.26
CA PHE A 56 28.50 25.07 1.52
C PHE A 56 27.10 25.35 2.08
N LYS A 57 26.18 25.82 1.23
CA LYS A 57 24.79 26.06 1.61
C LYS A 57 24.09 24.76 2.03
N GLN A 58 24.34 23.64 1.34
CA GLN A 58 23.81 22.33 1.69
C GLN A 58 24.33 21.86 3.06
N GLU A 59 25.62 22.06 3.34
CA GLU A 59 26.23 21.71 4.63
C GLU A 59 25.62 22.53 5.78
N VAL A 60 25.52 23.85 5.60
CA VAL A 60 24.89 24.75 6.58
C VAL A 60 23.44 24.34 6.85
N LEU A 61 22.66 24.05 5.81
CA LEU A 61 21.28 23.59 5.96
C LEU A 61 21.21 22.24 6.68
N ARG A 62 22.13 21.30 6.40
CA ARG A 62 22.17 20.00 7.09
C ARG A 62 22.46 20.13 8.57
N GLN A 63 23.37 21.03 8.95
CA GLN A 63 23.71 21.29 10.36
C GLN A 63 22.57 21.97 11.15
N GLN A 64 21.67 22.67 10.47
CA GLN A 64 20.50 23.31 11.08
C GLN A 64 19.32 22.34 11.25
N GLN A 65 19.31 21.19 10.56
CA GLN A 65 18.24 20.21 10.71
C GLN A 65 18.49 19.31 11.92
N PRO A 66 17.46 19.02 12.73
CA PRO A 66 17.60 18.03 13.79
C PRO A 66 17.83 16.64 13.20
N ASP A 67 18.69 15.85 13.83
CA ASP A 67 18.82 14.42 13.51
C ASP A 67 17.55 13.69 13.92
N LEU A 68 16.69 13.41 12.94
CA LEU A 68 15.47 12.64 13.14
C LEU A 68 15.82 11.16 13.23
N SER A 69 15.30 10.48 14.25
CA SER A 69 15.34 9.03 14.29
C SER A 69 14.62 8.42 13.07
N LYS A 70 14.94 7.16 12.74
CA LYS A 70 14.23 6.42 11.68
C LYS A 70 12.71 6.42 11.89
N LYS A 71 12.25 6.27 13.15
CA LYS A 71 10.82 6.30 13.52
C LYS A 71 10.19 7.66 13.24
N GLN A 72 10.84 8.75 13.65
CA GLN A 72 10.35 10.11 13.38
C GLN A 72 10.30 10.43 11.89
N THR A 73 11.35 10.05 11.15
CA THR A 73 11.39 10.21 9.69
C THR A 73 10.26 9.46 9.00
N SER A 74 9.99 8.22 9.44
CA SER A 74 8.87 7.42 8.94
C SER A 74 7.52 8.06 9.26
N SER A 75 7.33 8.55 10.50
CA SER A 75 6.10 9.21 10.91
C SER A 75 5.77 10.42 10.05
N TYR A 76 6.79 11.17 9.60
CA TYR A 76 6.60 12.34 8.73
C TYR A 76 6.31 11.96 7.27
N ARG A 77 6.89 10.85 6.77
CA ARG A 77 6.72 10.41 5.38
C ARG A 77 5.43 9.66 5.12
N ASN A 78 4.92 8.95 6.12
CA ASN A 78 3.82 8.03 5.98
C ASN A 78 2.47 8.72 6.19
N THR A 79 1.42 8.20 5.53
CA THR A 79 0.04 8.60 5.83
C THR A 79 -0.37 8.13 7.23
N TYR A 80 -1.42 8.74 7.78
CA TYR A 80 -1.94 8.38 9.10
C TYR A 80 -2.29 6.89 9.20
N LYS A 81 -3.09 6.38 8.25
CA LYS A 81 -3.41 4.94 8.14
C LYS A 81 -2.15 4.08 8.17
N HIS A 82 -1.11 4.46 7.43
CA HIS A 82 0.09 3.65 7.34
C HIS A 82 0.82 3.57 8.69
N ASN A 83 1.00 4.69 9.39
CA ASN A 83 1.58 4.68 10.73
C ASN A 83 0.71 3.88 11.72
N LEU A 84 -0.61 4.05 11.65
CA LEU A 84 -1.55 3.31 12.49
C LEU A 84 -1.44 1.79 12.29
N CYS A 85 -1.34 1.32 11.04
CA CYS A 85 -1.10 -0.09 10.73
C CYS A 85 0.27 -0.58 11.22
N LEU A 86 1.32 0.24 11.08
CA LEU A 86 2.65 -0.11 11.60
C LEU A 86 2.63 -0.30 13.11
N ASP A 87 1.96 0.60 13.84
CA ASP A 87 1.83 0.49 15.29
C ASP A 87 1.11 -0.81 15.68
N MET A 88 -0.02 -1.14 15.03
CA MET A 88 -0.75 -2.40 15.30
C MET A 88 0.11 -3.64 15.07
N LEU A 89 0.93 -3.65 14.00
CA LEU A 89 1.83 -4.75 13.70
C LEU A 89 3.01 -4.84 14.68
N GLN A 90 3.57 -3.70 15.09
CA GLN A 90 4.64 -3.65 16.09
C GLN A 90 4.17 -4.18 17.46
N ASP A 91 2.92 -3.89 17.83
CA ASP A 91 2.31 -4.36 19.06
C ASP A 91 1.77 -5.80 18.97
N GLY A 92 1.88 -6.45 17.81
CA GLY A 92 1.50 -7.86 17.59
C GLY A 92 0.00 -8.09 17.34
N TYR A 93 -0.77 -7.05 17.01
CA TYR A 93 -2.20 -7.14 16.69
C TYR A 93 -2.46 -7.47 15.22
N HIS A 94 -2.00 -8.65 14.80
CA HIS A 94 -2.12 -9.06 13.39
C HIS A 94 -3.56 -9.34 12.95
N LYS A 95 -4.42 -9.88 13.84
CA LYS A 95 -5.81 -10.18 13.47
C LYS A 95 -6.63 -8.90 13.36
N SER A 96 -6.51 -7.99 14.34
CA SER A 96 -7.11 -6.66 14.28
C SER A 96 -6.62 -5.88 13.05
N PHE A 97 -5.33 -5.98 12.71
CA PHE A 97 -4.78 -5.37 11.51
C PHE A 97 -5.43 -5.92 10.24
N SER A 98 -5.52 -7.24 10.10
CA SER A 98 -6.13 -7.88 8.93
C SER A 98 -7.59 -7.47 8.76
N GLU A 99 -8.34 -7.39 9.85
CA GLU A 99 -9.73 -6.95 9.84
C GLU A 99 -9.86 -5.48 9.42
N LEU A 100 -9.09 -4.57 10.02
CA LEU A 100 -9.07 -3.16 9.64
C LEU A 100 -8.69 -2.98 8.16
N PHE A 101 -7.68 -3.70 7.69
CA PHE A 101 -7.25 -3.64 6.31
C PHE A 101 -8.33 -4.15 5.34
N ALA A 102 -9.02 -5.23 5.70
CA ALA A 102 -10.14 -5.75 4.92
C ALA A 102 -11.29 -4.75 4.80
N LEU A 103 -11.66 -4.08 5.90
CA LEU A 103 -12.71 -3.05 5.89
C LEU A 103 -12.39 -1.91 4.92
N ILE A 104 -11.16 -1.38 4.99
CA ILE A 104 -10.71 -0.31 4.11
C ILE A 104 -10.70 -0.76 2.65
N LYS A 105 -10.20 -1.97 2.39
CA LYS A 105 -10.13 -2.53 1.04
C LYS A 105 -11.52 -2.75 0.46
N GLN A 106 -12.45 -3.29 1.25
CA GLN A 106 -13.82 -3.51 0.81
C GLN A 106 -14.51 -2.18 0.44
N GLN A 107 -14.30 -1.11 1.23
CA GLN A 107 -14.83 0.21 0.86
C GLN A 107 -14.20 0.75 -0.44
N GLU A 108 -12.91 0.51 -0.69
CA GLU A 108 -12.25 0.89 -1.96
C GLU A 108 -12.85 0.11 -3.14
N GLU A 109 -13.05 -1.20 -2.98
CA GLU A 109 -13.66 -2.07 -4.00
C GLU A 109 -15.11 -1.67 -4.29
N GLU A 110 -15.91 -1.37 -3.26
CA GLU A 110 -17.30 -0.92 -3.42
C GLU A 110 -17.37 0.44 -4.13
N ARG A 111 -16.48 1.38 -3.80
CA ARG A 111 -16.39 2.67 -4.50
C ARG A 111 -16.08 2.48 -5.97
N LEU A 112 -15.09 1.65 -6.29
CA LEU A 112 -14.69 1.38 -7.68
C LEU A 112 -15.82 0.69 -8.44
N ALA A 113 -16.55 -0.23 -7.81
CA ALA A 113 -17.67 -0.92 -8.43
C ALA A 113 -18.87 -0.01 -8.74
N GLN A 114 -19.10 1.03 -7.93
CA GLN A 114 -20.20 1.97 -8.15
C GLN A 114 -19.87 3.10 -9.14
N GLY A 115 -18.59 3.31 -9.45
CA GLY A 115 -18.14 4.31 -10.43
C GLY A 115 -18.18 5.76 -9.92
N GLU A 116 -17.67 6.66 -10.76
CA GLU A 116 -17.41 8.07 -10.42
C GLU A 116 -18.69 8.90 -10.22
N GLU A 117 -19.80 8.47 -10.81
CA GLU A 117 -21.12 9.10 -10.69
C GLU A 117 -21.82 8.80 -9.35
N SER A 118 -21.27 7.89 -8.55
CA SER A 118 -21.86 7.51 -7.26
C SER A 118 -21.58 8.52 -6.15
N LEU A 119 -22.54 8.68 -5.24
CA LEU A 119 -22.36 9.42 -3.98
C LEU A 119 -21.17 8.88 -3.16
N MET A 120 -20.84 7.59 -3.30
CA MET A 120 -19.68 7.00 -2.61
C MET A 120 -18.34 7.51 -3.13
N TRP A 121 -18.27 8.02 -4.36
CA TRP A 121 -17.05 8.61 -4.92
C TRP A 121 -16.67 9.91 -4.22
N THR A 122 -17.69 10.72 -3.88
CA THR A 122 -17.52 12.05 -3.24
C THR A 122 -17.31 11.94 -1.73
N GLN A 123 -17.78 10.86 -1.10
CA GLN A 123 -17.61 10.63 0.33
C GLN A 123 -16.13 10.52 0.74
N THR A 124 -15.76 10.97 1.94
CA THR A 124 -14.42 10.72 2.48
C THR A 124 -14.23 9.24 2.80
N MET A 125 -13.12 8.64 2.36
CA MET A 125 -12.82 7.23 2.64
C MET A 125 -12.48 6.99 4.10
N LEU A 126 -12.75 5.78 4.59
CA LEU A 126 -12.36 5.31 5.94
C LEU A 126 -10.86 5.48 6.20
N LYS A 127 -10.00 5.24 5.20
CA LYS A 127 -8.55 5.42 5.33
C LYS A 127 -8.09 6.84 5.66
N ASP A 128 -8.95 7.84 5.41
CA ASP A 128 -8.64 9.25 5.62
C ASP A 128 -9.40 9.84 6.84
N ARG A 129 -10.31 9.06 7.45
CA ARG A 129 -11.09 9.47 8.63
C ARG A 129 -10.37 9.06 9.92
N HIS A 130 -9.43 9.89 10.37
CA HIS A 130 -8.52 9.56 11.49
C HIS A 130 -9.23 9.13 12.79
N GLN A 131 -10.28 9.84 13.19
CA GLN A 131 -11.03 9.53 14.41
C GLN A 131 -11.70 8.15 14.34
N GLU A 132 -12.21 7.76 13.18
CA GLU A 132 -12.84 6.46 12.97
C GLU A 132 -11.79 5.34 12.96
N LEU A 133 -10.62 5.60 12.37
CA LEU A 133 -9.48 4.66 12.42
C LEU A 133 -9.00 4.42 13.84
N ASP A 134 -8.97 5.47 14.69
CA ASP A 134 -8.61 5.32 16.10
C ASP A 134 -9.63 4.48 16.88
N LYS A 135 -10.92 4.68 16.61
CA LYS A 135 -11.99 3.87 17.20
C LYS A 135 -11.91 2.42 16.77
N LEU A 136 -11.71 2.16 15.49
CA LEU A 136 -11.50 0.81 14.96
C LEU A 136 -10.28 0.16 15.59
N LYS A 137 -9.12 0.84 15.59
CA LYS A 137 -7.90 0.33 16.25
C LYS A 137 -8.20 -0.04 17.69
N PHE A 138 -8.76 0.89 18.48
CA PHE A 138 -9.00 0.69 19.90
C PHE A 138 -9.86 -0.55 20.20
N HIS A 139 -11.04 -0.65 19.59
CA HIS A 139 -11.95 -1.76 19.90
C HIS A 139 -11.51 -3.08 19.27
N LEU A 140 -10.92 -3.06 18.06
CA LEU A 140 -10.41 -4.28 17.44
C LEU A 140 -9.23 -4.86 18.23
N THR A 141 -8.31 -4.03 18.73
CA THR A 141 -7.19 -4.54 19.54
C THR A 141 -7.67 -5.01 20.91
N LYS A 142 -8.65 -4.33 21.53
CA LYS A 142 -9.29 -4.78 22.77
C LYS A 142 -10.01 -6.12 22.61
N ALA A 143 -10.74 -6.30 21.51
CA ALA A 143 -11.36 -7.57 21.18
C ALA A 143 -10.30 -8.66 20.97
N GLU A 144 -9.20 -8.38 20.27
CA GLU A 144 -8.11 -9.36 20.11
C GLU A 144 -7.44 -9.71 21.45
N GLU A 145 -7.16 -8.73 22.30
CA GLU A 145 -6.64 -8.95 23.67
C GLU A 145 -7.58 -9.84 24.49
N ALA A 146 -8.88 -9.56 24.46
CA ALA A 146 -9.90 -10.34 25.17
C ALA A 146 -9.98 -11.78 24.64
N MET A 147 -9.92 -11.94 23.32
CA MET A 147 -9.92 -13.25 22.68
C MET A 147 -8.68 -14.08 23.06
N ARG A 148 -7.51 -13.46 23.24
CA ARG A 148 -6.31 -14.16 23.76
C ARG A 148 -6.47 -14.63 25.21
N LYS A 149 -7.39 -14.01 25.97
CA LYS A 149 -7.73 -14.38 27.35
C LYS A 149 -8.96 -15.29 27.45
N ASP A 150 -9.52 -15.70 26.32
CA ASP A 150 -10.78 -16.46 26.23
C ASP A 150 -12.01 -15.73 26.81
N ASP A 151 -11.94 -14.40 26.91
CA ASP A 151 -13.04 -13.56 27.39
C ASP A 151 -13.95 -13.15 26.23
N HIS A 152 -14.88 -14.04 25.87
CA HIS A 152 -15.83 -13.78 24.79
C HIS A 152 -16.79 -12.63 25.10
N SER A 153 -17.11 -12.38 26.38
CA SER A 153 -18.01 -11.27 26.76
C SER A 153 -17.40 -9.93 26.33
N GLU A 154 -16.12 -9.72 26.62
CA GLU A 154 -15.41 -8.52 26.20
C GLU A 154 -15.20 -8.43 24.69
N VAL A 155 -15.01 -9.56 24.00
CA VAL A 155 -14.97 -9.58 22.53
C VAL A 155 -16.28 -9.03 21.95
N TYR A 156 -17.43 -9.54 22.42
CA TYR A 156 -18.74 -9.09 21.95
C TYR A 156 -19.02 -7.65 22.33
N HIS A 157 -18.64 -7.23 23.54
CA HIS A 157 -18.80 -5.84 23.98
C HIS A 157 -18.07 -4.87 23.05
N ASN A 158 -16.79 -5.14 22.74
CA ASN A 158 -16.01 -4.27 21.87
C ASN A 158 -16.54 -4.24 20.42
N ARG A 159 -17.00 -5.39 19.90
CA ARG A 159 -17.67 -5.44 18.58
C ARG A 159 -18.98 -4.66 18.57
N PHE A 160 -19.77 -4.79 19.63
CA PHE A 160 -21.03 -4.06 19.79
C PHE A 160 -20.82 -2.55 19.83
N GLU A 161 -19.82 -2.07 20.57
CA GLU A 161 -19.50 -0.63 20.64
C GLU A 161 -19.10 -0.08 19.26
N LEU A 162 -18.35 -0.84 18.45
CA LEU A 162 -18.07 -0.45 17.07
C LEU A 162 -19.35 -0.37 16.22
N ALA A 163 -20.18 -1.40 16.26
CA ALA A 163 -21.43 -1.43 15.50
C ALA A 163 -22.34 -0.24 15.88
N ARG A 164 -22.46 0.05 17.18
CA ARG A 164 -23.23 1.18 17.72
C ARG A 164 -22.64 2.52 17.27
N TYR A 165 -21.32 2.67 17.32
CA TYR A 165 -20.66 3.89 16.86
C TYR A 165 -20.94 4.17 15.38
N PHE A 166 -20.71 3.19 14.50
CA PHE A 166 -20.93 3.37 13.07
C PHE A 166 -22.41 3.49 12.69
N GLN A 167 -23.32 2.92 13.50
CA GLN A 167 -24.76 3.18 13.37
C GLN A 167 -25.09 4.65 13.59
N SER A 168 -24.44 5.31 14.57
CA SER A 168 -24.67 6.73 14.84
C SER A 168 -24.06 7.67 13.78
N THR A 169 -22.98 7.24 13.11
CA THR A 169 -22.36 8.01 12.02
C THR A 169 -23.03 7.78 10.66
N GLY A 170 -23.94 6.81 10.56
CA GLY A 170 -24.64 6.47 9.32
C GLY A 170 -23.82 5.67 8.32
N ASP A 171 -22.66 5.14 8.72
CA ASP A 171 -21.75 4.41 7.84
C ASP A 171 -22.18 2.94 7.67
N ARG A 172 -23.18 2.74 6.83
CA ARG A 172 -23.84 1.44 6.62
C ARG A 172 -22.90 0.33 6.14
N MET A 173 -21.83 0.68 5.42
CA MET A 173 -20.87 -0.27 4.87
C MET A 173 -20.01 -0.89 5.98
N VAL A 174 -19.52 -0.06 6.89
CA VAL A 174 -18.72 -0.53 8.04
C VAL A 174 -19.59 -1.39 8.97
N ILE A 175 -20.84 -1.00 9.21
CA ILE A 175 -21.78 -1.79 10.02
C ILE A 175 -21.98 -3.19 9.42
N ARG A 176 -22.24 -3.28 8.11
CA ARG A 176 -22.46 -4.56 7.41
C ARG A 176 -21.28 -5.53 7.56
N SER A 177 -20.07 -5.00 7.69
CA SER A 177 -18.85 -5.79 7.71
C SER A 177 -18.41 -6.20 9.12
N LEU A 178 -18.99 -5.59 10.16
CA LEU A 178 -18.71 -5.88 11.57
C LEU A 178 -19.66 -6.91 12.20
N LEU A 179 -20.82 -7.13 11.58
CA LEU A 179 -21.89 -8.06 11.98
C LEU A 179 -21.92 -9.30 11.07
#